data_AF-A0A7J2SP72-F1
#
_entry.id   AF-A0A7J2SP72-F1
#
_cell.length_a   1.000
_cell.length_b   1.000
_cell.length_c   1.000
_cell.angle_alpha   90.00
_cell.angle_beta   90.00
_cell.angle_gamma   90.00
#
_symmetry.space_group_name_H-M   'P 1'
#
loop_
_entity.id
_entity.type
_entity.pdbx_description
1 polymer ?
#
loop_
_entity_poly.entity_id
_entity_poly.type
_entity_poly.pdbx_seq_one_letter_code
_entity_poly.pdbx_strand_id
1 'polypeptide(L)'
;SGNIEKVNYAIGRGKAAVTGAVVGYDAMFVKGVMGEIDHAVIEDEKIDVREFTIPDLPFLSSSGGRRTLLAPFTGFKWVCRVDDLNAGKLAVYLSFTLKKGCYATSLLREFMKADKITAY
;
A
#
# COMPACT_ATOMS: atom_id res chain seq x y z
N SER A 1 -26.01 10.80 0.52
CA SER A 1 -25.73 10.13 -0.78
C SER A 1 -24.80 10.94 -1.68
N GLY A 2 -24.97 12.25 -1.87
CA GLY A 2 -24.17 13.04 -2.84
C GLY A 2 -22.67 13.27 -2.56
N ASN A 3 -22.10 12.82 -1.44
CA ASN A 3 -20.66 12.95 -1.16
C ASN A 3 -19.84 11.79 -1.75
N ILE A 4 -20.36 10.57 -1.74
CA ILE A 4 -19.64 9.38 -2.23
C ILE A 4 -19.36 9.50 -3.73
N GLU A 5 -20.35 9.94 -4.53
CA GLU A 5 -20.16 10.15 -5.96
C GLU A 5 -19.07 11.19 -6.27
N LYS A 6 -19.05 12.30 -5.52
CA LYS A 6 -18.00 13.34 -5.67
C LYS A 6 -16.63 12.81 -5.30
N VAL A 7 -16.53 12.04 -4.21
CA VAL A 7 -15.26 11.41 -3.78
C VAL A 7 -14.81 10.39 -4.82
N ASN A 8 -15.70 9.52 -5.30
CA ASN A 8 -15.39 8.54 -6.34
C ASN A 8 -14.94 9.21 -7.64
N TYR A 9 -15.59 10.31 -8.03
CA TYR A 9 -15.16 11.11 -9.17
C TYR A 9 -13.75 11.70 -8.95
N ALA A 10 -13.44 12.23 -7.76
CA ALA A 10 -12.11 12.73 -7.44
C ALA A 10 -11.05 11.60 -7.45
N ILE A 11 -11.37 10.41 -6.96
CA ILE A 11 -10.50 9.22 -7.01
C ILE A 11 -10.23 8.82 -8.46
N GLY A 12 -11.26 8.73 -9.30
CA GLY A 12 -11.13 8.40 -10.72
C GLY A 12 -10.29 9.42 -11.51
N ARG A 13 -10.19 10.66 -11.03
CA ARG A 13 -9.33 11.72 -11.59
C ARG A 13 -7.94 11.78 -10.93
N GLY A 14 -7.62 10.89 -10.00
CA GLY A 14 -6.35 10.87 -9.27
C GLY A 14 -6.16 12.04 -8.31
N LYS A 15 -7.24 12.73 -7.91
CA LYS A 15 -7.24 13.89 -7.00
C LYS A 15 -7.53 13.53 -5.54
N ALA A 16 -7.97 12.30 -5.29
CA ALA A 16 -8.19 11.74 -3.96
C ALA A 16 -7.78 10.27 -3.95
N ALA A 17 -7.57 9.69 -2.77
CA ALA A 17 -7.27 8.27 -2.65
C ALA A 17 -7.80 7.69 -1.33
N VAL A 18 -8.09 6.39 -1.34
CA VAL A 18 -8.43 5.65 -0.13
C VAL A 18 -7.16 5.41 0.68
N THR A 19 -7.24 5.61 1.99
CA THR A 19 -6.11 5.49 2.91
C THR A 19 -6.44 4.56 4.06
N GLY A 20 -5.43 3.86 4.57
CA GLY A 20 -5.48 3.09 5.83
C GLY A 20 -4.70 3.80 6.92
N ALA A 21 -4.95 3.41 8.18
CA ALA A 21 -4.18 3.89 9.32
C ALA A 21 -2.74 3.38 9.26
N VAL A 22 -1.78 4.26 9.55
CA VAL A 22 -0.45 3.89 10.03
C VAL A 22 -0.49 4.13 11.53
N VAL A 23 -0.50 3.04 12.31
CA VAL A 23 -0.74 3.13 13.76
C VAL A 23 0.41 3.87 14.45
N GLY A 24 0.04 4.66 15.44
CA GLY A 24 0.92 5.52 16.23
C GLY A 24 0.13 6.16 17.36
N TYR A 25 0.81 6.92 18.23
CA TYR A 25 0.19 7.47 19.43
C TYR A 25 -0.90 8.52 19.16
N ASP A 26 -0.92 9.10 17.95
CA ASP A 26 -1.89 10.11 17.49
C ASP A 26 -2.56 9.66 16.18
N ALA A 27 -2.70 8.34 15.98
CA ALA A 27 -3.30 7.81 14.77
C ALA A 27 -4.78 8.22 14.64
N MET A 28 -5.13 8.81 13.50
CA MET A 28 -6.50 9.21 13.20
C MET A 28 -7.35 8.01 12.76
N PHE A 29 -8.21 7.52 13.67
CA PHE A 29 -9.24 6.54 13.36
C PHE A 29 -10.50 7.21 12.82
N VAL A 30 -10.94 6.76 11.64
CA VAL A 30 -12.14 7.30 10.99
C VAL A 30 -13.40 6.61 11.51
N LYS A 31 -14.58 7.20 11.30
CA LYS A 31 -15.86 6.56 11.66
C LYS A 31 -16.39 5.68 10.52
N GLY A 32 -17.31 4.78 10.86
CA GLY A 32 -17.97 3.86 9.93
C GLY A 32 -17.10 2.66 9.56
N VAL A 33 -17.50 1.94 8.50
CA VAL A 33 -16.94 0.63 8.12
C VAL A 33 -15.41 0.62 8.03
N MET A 34 -14.77 1.65 7.46
CA MET A 34 -13.30 1.70 7.38
C MET A 34 -12.65 1.79 8.76
N GLY A 35 -13.26 2.52 9.69
CA GLY A 35 -12.80 2.60 11.07
C GLY A 35 -13.02 1.32 11.84
N GLU A 36 -14.17 0.68 11.63
CA GLU A 36 -14.48 -0.64 12.21
C GLU A 36 -13.44 -1.69 11.78
N ILE A 37 -13.00 -1.66 10.51
CA ILE A 37 -11.91 -2.51 10.00
C ILE A 37 -10.57 -2.15 10.67
N ASP A 38 -10.20 -0.86 10.70
CA ASP A 38 -8.96 -0.40 11.34
C ASP A 38 -8.91 -0.86 12.83
N HIS A 39 -10.03 -0.72 13.57
CA HIS A 39 -10.14 -1.14 14.96
C HIS A 39 -10.08 -2.65 15.15
N ALA A 40 -10.78 -3.43 14.32
CA ALA A 40 -10.78 -4.89 14.41
C ALA A 40 -9.37 -5.46 14.26
N VAL A 41 -8.56 -4.91 13.34
CA VAL A 41 -7.16 -5.33 13.16
C VAL A 41 -6.31 -4.96 14.38
N ILE A 42 -6.48 -3.76 14.93
CA ILE A 42 -5.74 -3.32 16.13
C ILE A 42 -6.04 -4.19 17.33
N GLU A 43 -7.31 -4.56 17.52
CA GLU A 43 -7.74 -5.44 18.60
C GLU A 43 -7.20 -6.86 18.43
N ASP A 44 -7.24 -7.41 17.21
CA ASP A 44 -6.72 -8.75 16.89
C ASP A 44 -5.19 -8.83 17.11
N GLU A 45 -4.46 -7.81 16.68
CA GLU A 45 -3.01 -7.67 16.87
C GLU A 45 -2.63 -7.23 18.31
N LYS A 46 -3.63 -6.95 19.17
CA LYS A 46 -3.48 -6.50 20.57
C LYS A 46 -2.59 -5.27 20.71
N ILE A 47 -2.71 -4.33 19.78
CA ILE A 47 -1.89 -3.13 19.74
C ILE A 47 -2.45 -2.06 20.70
N ASP A 48 -1.61 -1.57 21.61
CA ASP A 48 -1.89 -0.37 22.40
C ASP A 48 -1.17 0.84 21.79
N VAL A 49 -1.94 1.83 21.32
CA VAL A 49 -1.39 3.04 20.68
C VAL A 49 -0.40 3.82 21.57
N ARG A 50 -0.48 3.65 22.90
CA ARG A 50 0.46 4.29 23.84
C ARG A 50 1.88 3.73 23.71
N GLU A 51 2.05 2.50 23.24
CA GLU A 51 3.36 1.87 23.04
C GLU A 51 4.17 2.53 21.92
N PHE A 52 3.53 3.34 21.07
CA PHE A 52 4.23 4.15 20.08
C PHE A 52 4.84 5.43 20.66
N THR A 53 4.68 5.69 21.95
CA THR A 53 5.38 6.75 22.69
C THR A 53 6.55 6.14 23.46
N ILE A 54 7.75 6.69 23.26
CA ILE A 54 8.98 6.28 23.95
C ILE A 54 9.47 7.49 24.76
N PRO A 55 9.08 7.61 26.04
CA PRO A 55 9.36 8.79 26.85
C PRO A 55 10.86 9.09 26.99
N ASP A 56 11.67 8.05 27.12
CA ASP A 56 13.13 8.19 27.27
C ASP A 56 13.83 8.61 25.97
N LEU A 57 13.21 8.33 24.81
CA LEU A 57 13.70 8.68 23.48
C LEU A 57 12.57 9.25 22.61
N PRO A 58 12.08 10.46 22.88
CA PRO A 58 10.89 11.00 22.24
C PRO A 58 10.98 11.05 20.70
N PHE A 59 12.18 11.23 20.15
CA PHE A 59 12.42 11.27 18.69
C PHE A 59 12.23 9.91 17.99
N LEU A 60 12.16 8.80 18.74
CA LEU A 60 11.79 7.48 18.23
C LEU A 60 10.28 7.21 18.34
N SER A 61 9.53 8.08 19.03
CA SER A 61 8.08 7.95 19.11
C SER A 61 7.45 8.16 17.73
N SER A 62 6.41 7.39 17.42
CA SER A 62 5.69 7.49 16.15
C SER A 62 4.29 8.00 16.37
N SER A 63 3.99 9.19 15.82
CA SER A 63 2.64 9.76 15.83
C SER A 63 1.65 8.91 15.02
N GLY A 64 2.15 8.12 14.08
CA GLY A 64 1.31 7.45 13.09
C GLY A 64 0.81 8.44 12.04
N GLY A 65 -0.22 8.03 11.31
CA GLY A 65 -0.84 8.85 10.27
C GLY A 65 -1.76 8.04 9.36
N ARG A 66 -1.90 8.46 8.11
CA ARG A 66 -2.63 7.71 7.08
C ARG A 66 -1.80 7.54 5.83
N ARG A 67 -1.92 6.38 5.19
CA ARG A 67 -1.20 6.05 3.96
C ARG A 67 -2.16 5.54 2.90
N THR A 68 -1.93 5.96 1.66
CA THR A 68 -2.68 5.46 0.49
C THR A 68 -2.56 3.94 0.39
N LEU A 69 -3.69 3.25 0.24
CA LEU A 69 -3.74 1.79 0.14
C LEU A 69 -3.31 1.27 -1.23
N LEU A 70 -3.50 2.07 -2.28
CA LEU A 70 -3.11 1.73 -3.64
C LEU A 70 -1.89 2.54 -4.10
N ALA A 71 -0.95 1.87 -4.75
CA ALA A 71 0.18 2.51 -5.42
C ALA A 71 -0.13 2.64 -6.92
N PRO A 72 -0.62 3.80 -7.40
CA PRO A 72 -0.90 3.97 -8.82
C PRO A 72 0.42 3.95 -9.61
N PHE A 73 0.41 3.25 -10.74
CA PHE A 73 1.48 3.24 -11.73
C PHE A 73 0.96 3.73 -13.09
N THR A 74 1.84 4.28 -13.90
CA THR A 74 1.50 4.80 -15.24
C THR A 74 2.48 4.27 -16.28
N GLY A 75 2.12 4.44 -17.56
CA GLY A 75 2.99 4.07 -18.67
C GLY A 75 3.29 2.58 -18.78
N PHE A 76 2.38 1.73 -18.30
CA PHE A 76 2.57 0.28 -18.28
C PHE A 76 2.67 -0.29 -19.68
N LYS A 77 3.79 -0.94 -19.96
CA LYS A 77 4.06 -1.69 -21.18
C LYS A 77 4.65 -3.03 -20.78
N TRP A 78 4.34 -4.06 -21.55
CA TRP A 78 4.93 -5.37 -21.35
C TRP A 78 5.24 -6.05 -22.67
N VAL A 79 6.19 -6.98 -22.62
CA VAL A 79 6.53 -7.80 -23.77
C VAL A 79 7.08 -9.14 -23.33
N CYS A 80 6.70 -10.21 -24.03
CA CYS A 80 7.19 -11.56 -23.78
C CYS A 80 8.19 -11.98 -24.87
N ARG A 81 9.31 -12.57 -24.47
CA ARG A 81 10.40 -13.02 -25.36
C ARG A 81 10.90 -14.39 -24.90
N VAL A 82 11.65 -15.09 -25.76
CA VAL A 82 12.40 -16.28 -25.33
C VAL A 82 13.42 -15.83 -24.29
N ASP A 83 13.57 -16.62 -23.24
CA ASP A 83 14.54 -16.35 -22.18
C ASP A 83 15.93 -16.80 -22.63
N ASP A 84 16.81 -15.83 -22.86
CA ASP A 84 18.19 -16.07 -23.28
C ASP A 84 19.06 -16.70 -22.17
N LEU A 85 18.62 -16.62 -20.91
CA LEU A 85 19.32 -17.18 -19.75
C LEU A 85 18.79 -18.56 -19.35
N ASN A 86 17.54 -18.88 -19.69
CA ASN A 86 16.91 -20.15 -19.36
C ASN A 86 16.34 -20.81 -20.62
N ALA A 87 17.14 -21.67 -21.26
CA ALA A 87 16.78 -22.37 -22.49
C ALA A 87 15.39 -23.05 -22.39
N GLY A 88 14.55 -22.81 -23.40
CA GLY A 88 13.19 -23.35 -23.46
C GLY A 88 12.15 -22.61 -22.61
N LYS A 89 12.52 -21.52 -21.93
CA LYS A 89 11.59 -20.67 -21.17
C LYS A 89 11.31 -19.34 -21.87
N LEU A 90 10.32 -18.62 -21.34
CA LEU A 90 9.95 -17.28 -21.76
C LEU A 90 10.26 -16.29 -20.64
N ALA A 91 10.69 -15.09 -21.01
CA ALA A 91 10.89 -13.94 -20.13
C ALA A 91 9.86 -12.85 -20.42
N VAL A 92 9.37 -12.21 -19.36
CA VAL A 92 8.45 -11.05 -19.46
C VAL A 92 9.18 -9.79 -19.03
N TYR A 93 9.21 -8.79 -19.91
CA TYR A 93 9.77 -7.48 -19.64
C TYR A 93 8.64 -6.50 -19.37
N LEU A 94 8.68 -5.86 -18.20
CA LEU A 94 7.70 -4.86 -17.77
C LEU A 94 8.36 -3.48 -17.73
N SER A 95 7.66 -2.45 -18.21
CA SER A 95 8.07 -1.06 -18.09
C SER A 95 6.90 -0.25 -17.52
N PHE A 96 7.15 0.52 -16.47
CA PHE A 96 6.15 1.34 -15.79
C PHE A 96 6.82 2.43 -14.95
N THR A 97 6.05 3.44 -14.57
CA THR A 97 6.48 4.51 -13.66
C THR A 97 5.71 4.44 -12.35
N LEU A 98 6.43 4.60 -11.24
CA LEU A 98 5.88 4.64 -9.90
C LEU A 98 6.07 6.02 -9.26
N LYS A 99 5.15 6.39 -8.37
CA LYS A 99 5.35 7.54 -7.48
C LYS A 99 6.49 7.24 -6.49
N LYS A 100 7.19 8.30 -6.05
CA LYS A 100 8.21 8.19 -4.99
C LYS A 100 7.62 7.50 -3.76
N GLY A 101 8.37 6.57 -3.17
CA GLY A 101 7.94 5.80 -2.00
C GLY A 101 7.05 4.58 -2.31
N CYS A 102 6.80 4.28 -3.58
CA CYS A 102 6.20 3.02 -4.02
C CYS A 102 7.31 2.08 -4.54
N TYR A 103 7.11 0.77 -4.35
CA TYR A 103 8.12 -0.24 -4.68
C TYR A 103 7.68 -1.07 -5.89
N ALA A 104 8.59 -1.32 -6.84
CA ALA A 104 8.35 -2.17 -7.99
C ALA A 104 7.97 -3.60 -7.58
N THR A 105 8.55 -4.10 -6.51
CA THR A 105 8.26 -5.42 -5.94
C THR A 105 6.80 -5.59 -5.54
N SER A 106 6.14 -4.52 -5.05
CA SER A 106 4.70 -4.56 -4.74
C SER A 106 3.86 -4.79 -6.01
N LEU A 107 4.25 -4.21 -7.15
CA LEU A 107 3.57 -4.46 -8.42
C LEU A 107 3.90 -5.86 -8.96
N LEU A 108 5.17 -6.25 -8.94
CA LEU A 108 5.62 -7.56 -9.43
C LEU A 108 4.95 -8.71 -8.69
N ARG A 109 4.74 -8.57 -7.37
CA ARG A 109 3.99 -9.55 -6.56
C ARG A 109 2.61 -9.87 -7.14
N GLU A 110 1.93 -8.88 -7.71
CA GLU A 110 0.60 -9.07 -8.30
C GLU A 110 0.61 -9.80 -9.65
N PHE A 111 1.75 -9.84 -10.35
CA PHE A 111 1.91 -10.62 -11.58
C PHE A 111 2.50 -12.01 -11.31
N MET A 112 3.54 -12.07 -10.46
CA MET A 112 4.29 -13.30 -10.25
C MET A 112 3.57 -14.28 -9.34
N LYS A 113 2.77 -13.78 -8.38
CA LYS A 113 2.04 -14.59 -7.39
C LYS A 113 2.91 -15.69 -6.74
N ALA A 114 4.19 -15.39 -6.56
CA ALA A 114 5.17 -16.35 -6.06
C ALA A 114 5.02 -16.56 -4.55
N ASP A 115 5.28 -17.78 -4.09
CA ASP A 115 5.19 -18.13 -2.66
C ASP A 115 6.28 -17.46 -1.81
N LYS A 116 7.43 -17.15 -2.41
CA LYS A 116 8.56 -16.51 -1.73
C LYS A 116 8.55 -15.02 -2.00
N ILE A 117 8.67 -14.22 -0.93
CA ILE A 117 8.71 -12.76 -1.02
C ILE A 117 9.92 -12.22 -1.79
N THR A 118 10.97 -13.04 -1.92
CA THR A 118 12.22 -12.73 -2.64
C THR A 118 12.25 -13.29 -4.06
N ALA A 119 11.18 -13.93 -4.53
CA ALA A 119 11.08 -14.43 -5.90
C ALA A 119 10.60 -13.30 -6.82
N TYR A 120 11.45 -12.29 -6.99
CA TYR A 120 11.31 -11.20 -7.96
C TYR A 120 12.55 -11.12 -8.86
#